data_AF-A0A6I7N4U0-F1
#
_entry.id   AF-A0A6I7N4U0-F1
#
_cell.length_a   1.000
_cell.length_b   1.000
_cell.length_c   1.000
_cell.angle_alpha   90.00
_cell.angle_beta   90.00
_cell.angle_gamma   90.00
#
_symmetry.space_group_name_H-M   'P 1'
#
loop_
_entity.id
_entity.type
_entity.pdbx_description
1 polymer ?
#
loop_
_entity_poly.entity_id
_entity_poly.type
_entity_poly.pdbx_seq_one_letter_code
_entity_poly.pdbx_strand_id
1 'polypeptide(L)' 'MRLILLLAALLIVGLLLYRQIGGIPDRSIDVPAAGSGPEVPRVPQRPQDLPVFEEQMQQFMQDTGEQRRRQLEAEER' A
#
# COMPACT_ATOMS: atom_id res chain seq x y z
N MET A 1 -40.75 3.75 -1.42
CA MET A 1 -39.77 2.77 -1.93
C MET A 1 -38.36 3.36 -2.11
N ARG A 2 -38.20 4.51 -2.77
CA ARG A 2 -36.88 5.15 -2.96
C ARG A 2 -36.14 5.50 -1.65
N LEU A 3 -36.86 5.96 -0.62
CA LEU A 3 -36.27 6.27 0.69
C LEU A 3 -35.71 5.03 1.41
N ILE A 4 -36.40 3.89 1.28
CA ILE A 4 -35.99 2.61 1.90
C ILE A 4 -34.72 2.09 1.21
N LEU A 5 -34.65 2.22 -0.13
CA LEU A 5 -33.46 1.88 -0.91
C LEU A 5 -32.26 2.76 -0.53
N LEU A 6 -32.47 4.06 -0.31
CA LEU A 6 -31.42 4.97 0.15
C LEU A 6 -30.92 4.60 1.54
N LEU A 7 -31.83 4.25 2.46
CA LEU A 7 -31.45 3.80 3.81
C LEU A 7 -30.63 2.50 3.76
N ALA A 8 -31.06 1.54 2.94
CA ALA A 8 -30.36 0.27 2.76
C ALA A 8 -28.96 0.49 2.17
N ALA A 9 -28.82 1.37 1.18
CA ALA A 9 -27.52 1.71 0.59
C ALA A 9 -26.59 2.34 1.63
N LEU A 10 -27.08 3.26 2.46
CA LEU A 10 -26.30 3.90 3.52
C LEU A 10 -25.82 2.89 4.57
N LEU A 11 -26.68 1.93 4.92
CA LEU A 11 -26.37 0.86 5.86
C LEU A 11 -25.28 -0.08 5.31
N ILE A 12 -25.39 -0.46 4.04
CA ILE A 12 -24.40 -1.30 3.35
C ILE A 12 -23.03 -0.60 3.31
N VAL A 13 -23.00 0.69 2.94
CA VAL A 13 -21.76 1.48 2.90
C VAL A 13 -21.15 1.61 4.30
N GLY A 14 -21.95 1.95 5.32
CA GLY A 14 -21.47 2.02 6.70
C GLY A 14 -20.89 0.70 7.20
N LEU A 15 -21.52 -0.43 6.88
CA LEU A 15 -21.04 -1.76 7.23
C LEU A 15 -19.74 -2.12 6.49
N LEU A 16 -19.62 -1.74 5.22
CA LEU A 16 -18.40 -1.95 4.43
C LEU A 16 -17.21 -1.16 5.00
N LEU A 17 -17.42 0.12 5.35
CA LEU A 17 -16.37 0.91 6.00
C LEU A 17 -16.00 0.32 7.37
N TYR A 18 -16.98 -0.08 8.17
CA TYR A 18 -16.72 -0.73 9.46
C TYR A 18 -15.92 -2.02 9.29
N ARG A 19 -16.24 -2.84 8.28
CA ARG A 19 -15.48 -4.05 7.95
C ARG A 19 -14.08 -3.75 7.43
N GLN A 20 -13.90 -2.66 6.69
CA GLN A 20 -12.59 -2.26 6.16
C GLN A 20 -11.67 -1.72 7.26
N ILE A 21 -12.23 -1.08 8.28
CA ILE A 21 -11.47 -0.48 9.39
C ILE A 21 -11.26 -1.50 10.53
N GLY A 22 -12.25 -2.34 10.84
CA GLY A 22 -12.22 -3.29 11.95
C GLY A 22 -11.91 -4.74 11.56
N GLY A 23 -11.95 -5.08 10.27
CA GLY A 23 -11.61 -6.40 9.77
C GLY A 23 -10.25 -6.37 9.14
N ILE A 24 -9.20 -6.72 9.89
CA ILE A 24 -8.01 -7.32 9.29
C ILE A 24 -8.55 -8.58 8.59
N PRO A 25 -8.62 -8.64 7.25
CA PRO A 25 -8.77 -9.92 6.64
C PRO A 25 -7.44 -10.61 6.92
N ASP A 26 -7.47 -11.67 7.72
CA ASP A 26 -6.44 -12.71 7.75
C ASP A 26 -6.45 -13.47 6.40
N ARG A 27 -6.56 -12.72 5.30
CA ARG A 27 -6.18 -13.17 3.99
C ARG A 27 -4.69 -12.97 4.00
N SER A 28 -3.99 -13.99 4.47
CA SER A 28 -2.65 -14.32 4.01
C SER A 28 -2.67 -14.19 2.48
N ILE A 29 -2.38 -12.98 2.00
CA ILE A 29 -2.02 -12.76 0.62
C ILE A 29 -0.71 -13.51 0.52
N ASP A 30 -0.78 -14.69 -0.11
CA ASP A 30 0.40 -15.36 -0.62
C ASP A 30 1.02 -14.35 -1.58
N VAL A 31 1.98 -13.57 -1.07
CA VAL A 31 2.77 -12.64 -1.86
C VAL A 31 3.64 -13.59 -2.68
N PRO A 32 3.41 -13.73 -4.01
CA PRO A 32 4.35 -14.47 -4.82
C PRO A 32 5.69 -13.80 -4.59
N ALA A 33 6.67 -14.60 -4.12
CA ALA A 33 7.99 -14.13 -3.78
C ALA A 33 8.43 -13.14 -4.86
N ALA A 34 8.51 -11.86 -4.49
CA ALA A 34 8.89 -10.81 -5.39
C ALA A 34 10.33 -11.12 -5.79
N GLY A 35 10.48 -11.65 -7.01
CA GLY A 35 11.77 -11.76 -7.64
C GLY A 35 12.42 -10.38 -7.62
N SER A 36 13.52 -10.28 -6.90
CA SER A 36 14.66 -9.41 -7.16
C SER A 36 14.34 -8.06 -7.80
N GLY A 37 13.46 -7.28 -7.17
CA GLY A 37 13.11 -5.92 -7.57
C GLY A 37 13.08 -5.01 -6.34
N PRO A 38 13.42 -3.73 -6.47
CA PRO A 38 13.65 -2.84 -5.33
C PRO A 38 12.44 -2.88 -4.40
N GLU A 39 12.72 -3.22 -3.13
CA GLU A 39 11.73 -3.56 -2.13
C GLU A 39 10.83 -2.35 -1.85
N VAL A 40 9.63 -2.37 -2.42
CA VAL A 40 8.69 -1.25 -2.28
C VAL A 40 8.23 -1.19 -0.82
N PRO A 41 8.45 -0.06 -0.10
CA PRO A 41 8.08 0.06 1.30
C PRO A 41 6.58 -0.17 1.50
N ARG A 42 6.23 -1.07 2.43
CA ARG A 42 4.85 -1.46 2.71
C ARG A 42 4.16 -0.36 3.53
N VAL A 43 2.98 0.08 3.09
CA VAL A 43 2.19 1.11 3.80
C VAL A 43 1.84 0.64 5.22
N PRO A 44 2.19 1.42 6.27
CA PRO A 44 1.94 1.04 7.65
C PRO A 44 0.44 1.05 7.94
N GLN A 45 -0.03 0.00 8.61
CA GLN A 45 -1.44 -0.14 9.01
C GLN A 45 -1.70 0.37 10.43
N ARG A 46 -0.65 0.77 11.15
CA ARG A 46 -0.73 1.30 12.52
C ARG A 46 0.06 2.60 12.62
N PRO A 47 -0.42 3.59 13.40
CA PRO A 47 0.25 4.89 13.53
C PRO A 47 1.67 4.81 14.10
N GLN A 48 1.94 3.81 14.95
CA GLN A 48 3.24 3.56 15.56
C GLN A 48 4.33 3.11 14.56
N ASP A 49 3.94 2.61 13.39
CA ASP A 49 4.85 2.11 12.35
C ASP A 49 5.15 3.19 11.28
N LEU A 50 4.56 4.38 11.41
CA LEU A 50 4.77 5.52 10.52
C LEU A 50 6.23 6.02 10.47
N PRO A 51 6.96 6.19 11.58
CA PRO A 51 8.35 6.67 11.52
C PRO A 51 9.29 5.70 10.79
N VAL A 52 9.05 4.38 10.93
CA VAL A 52 9.84 3.35 10.24
C VAL A 52 9.56 3.34 8.73
N PHE A 53 8.31 3.59 8.34
CA PHE A 53 7.94 3.70 6.93
C PHE A 53 8.57 4.94 6.26
N GLU A 54 8.64 6.07 6.97
CA GLU A 54 9.28 7.29 6.45
C GLU A 54 10.76 7.05 6.13
N GLU A 55 11.48 6.38 7.04
CA GLU A 55 12.89 6.01 6.84
C GLU A 55 13.06 5.07 5.64
N GLN A 56 12.21 4.04 5.52
CA GLN A 56 12.23 3.10 4.40
C GLN A 56 11.89 3.78 3.05
N MET A 57 10.96 4.72 3.03
CA MET A 57 10.62 5.51 1.84
C MET A 57 11.78 6.39 1.39
N GLN A 58 12.45 7.04 2.34
CA GLN A 58 13.60 7.89 2.02
C GLN A 58 14.75 7.07 1.42
N GLN A 59 15.01 5.88 1.96
CA GLN A 59 16.01 4.97 1.42
C GLN A 59 15.60 4.43 0.03
N PHE A 60 14.35 4.01 -0.15
CA PHE A 60 13.83 3.53 -1.43
C PHE A 60 13.95 4.59 -2.54
N MET A 61 13.69 5.87 -2.24
CA MET A 61 13.85 6.95 -3.22
C MET A 61 15.31 7.18 -3.61
N GLN A 62 16.24 7.11 -2.64
CA GLN A 62 17.67 7.25 -2.91
C GLN A 62 18.17 6.09 -3.80
N ASP A 63 17.82 4.85 -3.45
CA ASP A 63 18.21 3.67 -4.21
C ASP A 63 17.61 3.68 -5.62
N THR A 64 16.34 4.08 -5.76
CA THR A 64 15.69 4.20 -7.08
C THR A 64 16.33 5.31 -7.92
N GLY A 65 16.72 6.42 -7.30
CA GLY A 65 17.44 7.51 -7.95
C GLY A 65 18.81 7.08 -8.47
N GLU A 66 19.58 6.35 -7.66
CA GLU A 66 20.85 5.78 -8.08
C GLU A 66 20.70 4.74 -9.17
N GLN A 67 19.72 3.84 -9.06
CA GLN A 67 19.45 2.84 -10.10
C GLN A 67 19.08 3.48 -11.43
N ARG A 68 18.27 4.55 -11.41
CA ARG A 68 17.93 5.30 -12.62
C ARG A 68 19.16 5.98 -13.22
N ARG A 69 20.04 6.57 -12.40
CA ARG A 69 21.29 7.17 -12.88
C ARG A 69 22.22 6.14 -13.52
N ARG A 70 22.40 4.98 -12.89
CA ARG A 70 23.21 3.88 -13.45
C ARG A 70 22.63 3.34 -14.76
N GLN A 71 21.30 3.29 -14.90
CA GLN A 71 20.65 2.89 -16.15
C GLN A 71 20.91 3.92 -17.26
N LEU A 72 20.80 5.21 -16.96
CA LEU A 72 21.10 6.28 -17.92
C LEU A 72 22.58 6.28 -18.35
N GLU A 73 23.50 6.10 -17.41
CA GLU A 73 24.95 6.01 -17.69
C GLU A 73 25.34 4.73 -18.45
N ALA A 74 24.58 3.64 -18.30
CA ALA A 74 24.77 2.41 -19.06
C ALA A 74 24.18 2.49 -20.48
N GLU A 75 23.20 3.36 -20.70
CA GLU A 75 22.58 3.60 -22.01
C GLU A 75 23.40 4.61 -22.86
N GLU A 76 24.26 5.41 -22.23
CA GLU A 76 25.15 6.39 -22.88
C GLU A 76 26.51 5.80 -23.33
N ARG A 77 26.78 4.51 -23.07
CA ARG A 77 28.02 3.80 -23.44
C ARG A 77 27.80 2.78 -24.56
#